data_AF-A0A2S0PFH4-F1
#
_entry.id   AF-A0A2S0PFH4-F1
#
_cell.length_a   1.000
_cell.length_b   1.000
_cell.length_c   1.000
_cell.angle_alpha   90.00
_cell.angle_beta   90.00
_cell.angle_gamma   90.00
#
_symmetry.space_group_name_H-M   'P 1'
#
loop_
_entity.id
_entity.type
_entity.pdbx_description
1 polymer ?
#
loop_
_entity_poly.entity_id
_entity_poly.type
_entity_poly.pdbx_seq_one_letter_code
_entity_poly.pdbx_strand_id
1 'polypeptide(L)' 'MAAEQQKPMPGSDRDSHGCIGSAGYAWCARTDRCERPWELARKQGLGADAAAFDRFCEAPLE' A
#
# COMPACT_ATOMS: atom_id res chain seq x y z
N MET A 1 18.09 20.76 -21.48
CA MET A 1 17.19 20.82 -20.31
C MET A 1 16.78 19.39 -20.00
N ALA A 2 17.41 18.76 -19.01
CA ALA A 2 17.06 17.41 -18.59
C ALA A 2 16.26 17.53 -17.30
N ALA A 3 14.99 17.12 -17.34
CA ALA A 3 14.23 16.85 -16.13
C ALA A 3 14.92 15.68 -15.44
N GLU A 4 15.81 15.99 -14.49
CA GLU A 4 16.43 15.01 -13.64
C GLU A 4 15.27 14.39 -12.85
N GLN A 5 14.89 13.20 -13.29
CA GLN A 5 13.88 12.36 -12.71
C GLN A 5 14.31 12.12 -11.27
N GLN A 6 13.81 12.96 -10.36
CA GLN A 6 13.99 12.82 -8.92
C GLN A 6 13.56 11.40 -8.61
N LYS A 7 14.50 10.47 -8.42
CA LYS A 7 14.21 9.18 -7.79
C LYS A 7 13.64 9.58 -6.44
N PRO A 8 12.31 9.47 -6.20
CA PRO A 8 11.78 9.84 -4.92
C PRO A 8 12.53 8.97 -3.91
N MET A 9 13.18 9.59 -2.93
CA MET A 9 13.80 8.84 -1.86
C MET A 9 12.73 7.91 -1.28
N PRO A 10 13.02 6.62 -1.01
CA PRO A 10 12.02 5.70 -0.47
C PRO A 10 11.46 6.33 0.82
N GLY A 11 10.22 6.83 0.75
CA GLY A 11 9.60 7.64 1.81
C GLY A 11 8.98 8.98 1.39
N SER A 12 9.20 9.47 0.18
CA SER A 12 8.51 10.67 -0.34
C SER A 12 7.09 10.38 -0.85
N ASP A 13 6.81 9.14 -1.25
CA ASP A 13 5.49 8.70 -1.74
C ASP A 13 4.57 8.31 -0.59
N ARG A 14 4.41 9.22 0.37
CA ARG A 14 3.47 9.04 1.47
C ARG A 14 2.07 9.45 1.01
N ASP A 15 1.14 8.51 1.04
CA ASP A 15 -0.29 8.78 0.89
C ASP A 15 -0.81 9.64 2.05
N SER A 16 -2.07 10.11 1.96
CA SER A 16 -2.73 10.91 3.01
C SER A 16 -2.71 10.27 4.40
N HIS A 17 -2.56 8.94 4.47
CA HIS A 17 -2.45 8.17 5.72
C HIS A 17 -1.00 7.99 6.21
N GLY A 18 -0.01 8.53 5.49
CA GLY A 18 1.41 8.38 5.80
C GLY A 18 2.03 7.06 5.33
N CYS A 19 1.30 6.24 4.56
CA CYS A 19 1.82 4.99 4.00
C CYS A 19 2.71 5.23 2.79
N ILE A 20 3.81 4.50 2.71
CA ILE A 20 4.79 4.67 1.64
C ILE A 20 4.57 3.60 0.56
N GLY A 21 3.80 3.93 -0.47
CA GLY A 21 3.55 3.05 -1.62
C GLY A 21 4.83 2.55 -2.29
N SER A 22 5.86 3.40 -2.38
CA SER A 22 7.18 3.04 -2.94
C SER A 22 7.97 2.05 -2.10
N ALA A 23 7.71 1.95 -0.80
CA ALA A 23 8.27 0.91 0.06
C ALA A 23 7.36 -0.34 0.09
N GLY A 24 6.32 -0.35 -0.76
CA GLY A 24 5.26 -1.33 -0.87
C GLY A 24 4.40 -1.45 0.37
N TYR A 25 4.25 -0.36 1.12
CA TYR A 25 3.20 -0.25 2.13
C TYR A 25 1.96 0.33 1.49
N ALA A 26 0.81 -0.27 1.78
CA ALA A 26 -0.48 0.22 1.35
C ALA A 26 -1.35 0.45 2.59
N TRP A 27 -2.13 1.54 2.57
CA TRP A 27 -3.04 1.84 3.66
C TRP A 27 -4.17 0.83 3.70
N CYS A 28 -4.49 0.35 4.90
CA CYS A 28 -5.65 -0.50 5.11
C CYS A 28 -6.63 0.16 6.06
N ALA A 29 -7.78 0.64 5.55
CA ALA A 29 -8.80 1.24 6.40
C ALA A 29 -9.39 0.23 7.39
N ARG A 30 -9.38 -1.06 7.04
CA ARG A 30 -9.85 -2.14 7.91
C ARG A 30 -9.00 -2.37 9.15
N THR A 31 -7.68 -2.21 9.05
CA THR A 31 -6.76 -2.36 10.20
C THR A 31 -6.23 -1.03 10.71
N ASP A 32 -6.66 0.08 10.08
CA ASP A 32 -6.21 1.46 10.31
C ASP A 32 -4.67 1.58 10.32
N ARG A 33 -4.00 0.81 9.46
CA ARG A 33 -2.54 0.69 9.43
C ARG A 33 -2.00 0.52 8.02
N CYS A 34 -0.74 0.93 7.85
CA CYS A 34 0.02 0.64 6.64
C CYS A 34 0.48 -0.81 6.65
N GLU A 35 -0.16 -1.64 5.83
CA GLU A 35 0.17 -3.06 5.69
C GLU A 35 0.75 -3.35 4.31
N ARG A 36 1.53 -4.43 4.22
CA ARG A 36 2.15 -4.83 2.95
C ARG A 36 1.21 -5.78 2.23
N PRO A 37 0.78 -5.49 0.99
CA PRO A 37 -0.21 -6.30 0.28
C PRO A 37 0.21 -7.76 0.14
N TRP A 38 1.48 -8.03 -0.16
CA TRP A 38 1.99 -9.40 -0.23
C TRP A 38 2.09 -10.10 1.13
N GLU A 39 2.29 -9.37 2.23
CA GLU A 39 2.37 -9.96 3.56
C GLU A 39 0.96 -10.26 4.10
N LEU A 40 0.04 -9.31 3.92
CA LEU A 40 -1.36 -9.50 4.27
C LEU A 40 -2.00 -10.59 3.41
N ALA A 41 -1.72 -10.61 2.11
CA ALA A 41 -2.15 -11.68 1.20
C ALA A 41 -1.71 -13.06 1.71
N ARG A 42 -0.44 -13.22 2.10
CA ARG A 42 0.06 -14.48 2.68
C ARG A 42 -0.61 -14.84 4.01
N LYS A 43 -0.90 -13.85 4.86
CA LYS A 43 -1.61 -14.07 6.14
C LYS A 43 -3.08 -14.44 5.94
N GLN A 44 -3.73 -13.86 4.93
CA GLN A 44 -5.17 -13.96 4.69
C GLN A 44 -5.55 -14.99 3.62
N GLY A 45 -4.56 -15.57 2.91
CA GLY A 45 -4.80 -16.46 1.78
C GLY A 45 -5.41 -15.75 0.56
N LEU A 46 -5.33 -14.42 0.51
CA LEU A 46 -5.57 -13.67 -0.72
C LEU A 46 -4.38 -14.00 -1.62
N GLY A 47 -4.58 -14.28 -2.92
CA GLY A 47 -3.45 -14.47 -3.83
C GLY A 47 -2.47 -13.30 -3.75
N ALA A 48 -1.25 -13.43 -4.27
CA ALA A 48 -0.24 -12.36 -4.31
C ALA A 48 -0.62 -11.19 -5.24
N ASP A 49 -1.87 -10.75 -5.12
CA ASP A 49 -2.60 -9.84 -5.95
C ASP A 49 -2.84 -8.57 -5.11
N ALA A 50 -2.28 -7.47 -5.59
CA ALA A 50 -2.42 -6.18 -4.92
C ALA A 50 -3.87 -5.69 -4.92
N ALA A 51 -4.69 -6.07 -5.91
CA ALA A 51 -6.10 -5.69 -5.95
C ALA A 51 -6.93 -6.47 -4.91
N ALA A 52 -6.56 -7.70 -4.57
CA ALA A 52 -7.19 -8.44 -3.48
C ALA A 52 -6.93 -7.79 -2.11
N PHE A 53 -5.75 -7.21 -1.90
CA PHE A 53 -5.47 -6.37 -0.74
C PHE A 53 -6.33 -5.11 -0.73
N ASP A 54 -6.39 -4.41 -1.85
CA ASP A 54 -7.18 -3.18 -2.00
C ASP A 54 -8.65 -3.46 -1.64
N ARG A 55 -9.24 -4.50 -2.23
CA ARG A 55 -10.61 -4.93 -1.92
C ARG A 55 -10.81 -5.37 -0.47
N PHE A 56 -9.79 -5.92 0.17
CA PHE A 56 -9.82 -6.26 1.59
C PHE A 56 -9.80 -4.99 2.46
N CYS A 57 -9.03 -3.99 2.05
CA CYS A 57 -8.77 -2.79 2.83
C CYS A 57 -9.77 -1.66 2.57
N GLU A 58 -10.33 -1.57 1.37
CA GLU A 58 -11.37 -0.63 0.95
C GLU A 58 -12.78 -1.12 1.27
N ALA A 59 -12.98 -2.43 1.51
CA ALA A 59 -14.30 -2.93 1.89
C ALA A 59 -14.77 -2.21 3.18
N PRO A 60 -15.81 -1.36 3.10
CA PRO A 60 -16.34 -0.72 4.30
C PRO A 60 -16.90 -1.81 5.21
N LEU A 61 -16.58 -1.72 6.50
CA LEU A 61 -17.30 -2.45 7.55
C LEU A 61 -18.76 -1.99 7.46
N GLU A 62 -19.64 -2.89 7.03
CA GLU A 62 -21.10 -2.70 7.00
C GLU A 62 -21.66 -2.51 8.41
#